data_AF-A4X3S3-F1
#
_entry.id   AF-A4X3S3-F1
#
_cell.length_a   1.000
_cell.length_b   1.000
_cell.length_c   1.000
_cell.angle_alpha   90.00
_cell.angle_beta   90.00
_cell.angle_gamma   90.00
#
_symmetry.space_group_name_H-M   'P 1'
#
loop_
_entity.id
_entity.type
_entity.pdbx_description
1 polymer ?
#
loop_
_entity_poly.entity_id
_entity_poly.type
_entity_poly.pdbx_seq_one_letter_code
_entity_poly.pdbx_strand_id
1 'polypeptide(L)'
;MSSTRPTPSLPPAESRTRGCGRCRREVVSRAASRWVHRAAGQSSPERIRREAARLLAAATDLLVAAQPANLAAADTARTVVVASTSPVPTGQMVTEVSGPRPDVDELCSALDRSSARATFFDARSLALRLLGDDQFANILQLGAAYQEGAIPLEAASIEQAIRLNGVGVERNLSAFCLGRLVVDDPQTVSPAAPVAQEQRPLQGDAASLRATIDAGEDTPLARRLDALVADLVAYQDLAYAREFVEFVEHVRRVEGRAGPLTAAVAGNLYKLMAYKDEYEVAQLSVDGDAVSASGGSV
;
A
#
# COMPACT_ATOMS: atom_id res chain seq x y z
N MET A 1 37.91 43.65 22.92
CA MET A 1 38.24 43.20 21.55
C MET A 1 37.55 41.87 21.34
N SER A 2 36.32 41.92 20.82
CA SER A 2 35.46 40.75 20.60
C SER A 2 35.84 40.08 19.28
N SER A 3 36.17 38.79 19.34
CA SER A 3 36.55 37.97 18.19
C SER A 3 35.32 37.26 17.63
N THR A 4 34.87 37.71 16.46
CA THR A 4 33.81 37.12 15.64
C THR A 4 34.42 36.00 14.78
N ARG A 5 34.01 34.74 14.98
CA ARG A 5 34.21 33.67 13.99
C ARG A 5 33.00 33.61 13.04
N PRO A 6 33.20 33.40 11.73
CA PRO A 6 32.10 33.26 10.79
C PRO A 6 31.48 31.87 10.90
N THR A 7 30.15 31.82 10.90
CA THR A 7 29.34 30.60 10.75
C THR A 7 29.44 30.10 9.30
N PRO A 8 29.62 28.79 9.05
CA PRO A 8 29.52 28.26 7.70
C PRO A 8 28.05 28.23 7.27
N SER A 9 27.76 28.89 6.15
CA SER A 9 26.48 28.88 5.47
C SER A 9 26.14 27.46 5.00
N LEU A 10 25.05 26.88 5.52
CA LEU A 10 24.42 25.69 4.97
C LEU A 10 23.95 25.97 3.53
N PRO A 11 24.19 25.08 2.56
CA PRO A 11 23.65 25.22 1.21
C PRO A 11 22.11 25.09 1.24
N PRO A 12 21.40 25.72 0.29
CA PRO A 12 19.94 25.73 0.27
C PRO A 12 19.39 24.32 0.03
N ALA A 13 18.30 24.01 0.73
CA ALA A 13 17.57 22.76 0.63
C ALA A 13 17.08 22.52 -0.80
N GLU A 14 17.73 21.62 -1.52
CA GLU A 14 17.23 21.10 -2.79
C GLU A 14 15.88 20.42 -2.57
N SER A 15 14.98 20.75 -3.48
CA SER A 15 13.60 20.30 -3.62
C SER A 15 13.35 18.86 -3.17
N ARG A 16 12.56 18.72 -2.11
CA ARG A 16 11.87 17.48 -1.75
C ARG A 16 11.08 16.99 -2.95
N THR A 17 11.53 15.86 -3.49
CA THR A 17 10.96 15.14 -4.61
C THR A 17 9.52 14.73 -4.30
N ARG A 18 8.56 15.48 -4.86
CA ARG A 18 7.18 14.99 -5.03
C ARG A 18 7.23 13.78 -5.95
N GLY A 19 6.51 12.70 -5.61
CA GLY A 19 6.48 11.45 -6.36
C GLY A 19 6.03 11.63 -7.80
N CYS A 20 6.98 11.83 -8.71
CA CYS A 20 6.76 11.89 -10.16
C CYS A 20 6.90 10.48 -10.76
N GLY A 21 6.08 10.14 -11.76
CA GLY A 21 6.14 8.84 -12.47
C GLY A 21 7.49 8.48 -13.11
N ARG A 22 8.43 9.43 -13.19
CA ARG A 22 9.84 9.20 -13.56
C ARG A 22 10.62 8.48 -12.46
N CYS A 23 10.44 8.87 -11.18
CA CYS A 23 11.08 8.24 -10.03
C CYS A 23 10.61 6.78 -9.87
N ARG A 24 9.30 6.55 -10.06
CA ARG A 24 8.69 5.21 -10.05
C ARG A 24 9.30 4.27 -11.10
N ARG A 25 9.39 4.74 -12.35
CA ARG A 25 10.03 3.96 -13.44
C ARG A 25 11.51 3.69 -13.18
N GLU A 26 12.21 4.63 -12.57
CA GLU A 26 13.63 4.48 -12.23
C GLU A 26 13.87 3.41 -11.15
N VAL A 27 13.04 3.36 -10.10
CA VAL A 27 13.13 2.32 -9.06
C VAL A 27 12.85 0.93 -9.64
N VAL A 28 11.78 0.78 -10.44
CA VAL A 28 11.45 -0.49 -11.10
C VAL A 28 12.55 -0.90 -12.08
N SER A 29 13.07 0.03 -12.88
CA SER A 29 14.16 -0.21 -13.82
C SER A 29 15.47 -0.58 -13.11
N ARG A 30 15.79 0.05 -11.97
CA ARG A 30 16.97 -0.29 -11.15
C ARG A 30 16.84 -1.68 -10.54
N ALA A 31 15.64 -2.06 -10.07
CA ALA A 31 15.37 -3.40 -9.58
C ALA A 31 15.60 -4.44 -10.68
N ALA A 32 15.07 -4.21 -11.89
CA ALA A 32 15.29 -5.08 -13.04
C ALA A 32 16.77 -5.14 -13.48
N SER A 33 17.47 -4.00 -13.53
CA SER A 33 18.87 -3.94 -13.99
C SER A 33 19.84 -4.60 -13.02
N ARG A 34 19.68 -4.33 -11.70
CA ARG A 34 20.49 -4.98 -10.66
C ARG A 34 20.23 -6.48 -10.59
N TRP A 35 19.01 -6.91 -10.91
CA TRP A 35 18.67 -8.31 -11.05
C TRP A 35 19.44 -8.97 -12.19
N VAL A 36 19.43 -8.39 -13.40
CA VAL A 36 20.19 -8.93 -14.56
C VAL A 36 21.68 -9.05 -14.24
N HIS A 37 22.27 -8.05 -13.61
CA HIS A 37 23.70 -8.07 -13.27
C HIS A 37 24.08 -9.10 -12.19
N ARG A 38 23.18 -9.43 -11.25
CA ARG A 38 23.47 -10.41 -10.19
C ARG A 38 23.18 -11.85 -10.62
N ALA A 39 22.23 -12.07 -11.52
CA ALA A 39 22.02 -13.39 -12.14
C ALA A 39 23.30 -13.90 -12.83
N ALA A 40 24.13 -13.00 -13.35
CA ALA A 40 25.40 -13.31 -14.03
C ALA A 40 26.59 -13.64 -13.10
N GLY A 41 26.44 -13.57 -11.77
CA GLY A 41 27.57 -13.68 -10.82
C GLY A 41 27.34 -14.55 -9.58
N GLN A 42 26.55 -15.63 -9.68
CA GLN A 42 26.20 -16.43 -8.50
C GLN A 42 27.36 -17.31 -8.00
N SER A 43 27.74 -17.05 -6.74
CA SER A 43 28.54 -17.92 -5.87
C SER A 43 27.77 -19.20 -5.48
N SER A 44 28.51 -20.30 -5.30
CA SER A 44 28.06 -21.68 -5.50
C SER A 44 26.83 -22.16 -4.69
N PRO A 45 25.92 -22.97 -5.30
CA PRO A 45 24.66 -23.46 -4.70
C PRO A 45 24.78 -24.48 -3.54
N GLU A 46 25.98 -24.96 -3.22
CA GLU A 46 26.16 -26.17 -2.39
C GLU A 46 26.04 -25.94 -0.87
N ARG A 47 26.03 -24.70 -0.39
CA ARG A 47 25.99 -24.41 1.06
C ARG A 47 24.57 -24.39 1.66
N ILE A 48 23.52 -24.34 0.84
CA ILE A 48 22.13 -24.14 1.28
C ILE A 48 21.38 -25.48 1.53
N ARG A 49 21.89 -26.61 1.04
CA ARG A 49 21.18 -27.90 1.03
C ARG A 49 21.12 -28.68 2.36
N ARG A 50 21.56 -28.15 3.51
CA ARG A 50 21.71 -28.96 4.74
C ARG A 50 20.87 -28.63 5.98
N GLU A 51 20.04 -27.57 6.00
CA GLU A 51 19.23 -27.21 7.19
C GLU A 51 17.76 -26.88 6.86
N ALA A 52 17.06 -27.81 6.20
CA ALA A 52 15.65 -27.65 5.86
C ALA A 52 14.72 -27.90 7.07
N ALA A 53 14.55 -26.87 7.89
CA ALA A 53 13.33 -26.60 8.66
C ALA A 53 13.31 -25.13 9.08
N ARG A 54 13.25 -24.21 8.10
CA ARG A 54 12.96 -22.79 8.33
C ARG A 54 11.45 -22.61 8.20
N LEU A 55 10.75 -22.37 9.31
CA LEU A 55 9.36 -21.92 9.26
C LEU A 55 9.38 -20.49 8.73
N LEU A 56 8.78 -20.28 7.54
CA LEU A 56 8.56 -18.96 6.96
C LEU A 56 7.17 -18.49 7.39
N ALA A 57 7.10 -17.45 8.22
CA ALA A 57 5.88 -16.69 8.40
C ALA A 57 5.86 -15.59 7.33
N ALA A 58 5.41 -15.93 6.11
CA ALA A 58 5.00 -14.93 5.13
C ALA A 58 3.65 -14.39 5.59
N ALA A 59 3.70 -13.40 6.48
CA ALA A 59 2.51 -12.87 7.12
C ALA A 59 1.91 -11.77 6.25
N THR A 60 0.91 -12.13 5.45
CA THR A 60 0.05 -11.14 4.79
C THR A 60 -0.76 -10.35 5.82
N ASP A 61 -0.98 -10.93 7.01
CA ASP A 61 -1.67 -10.33 8.14
C ASP A 61 -0.84 -10.46 9.43
N LEU A 62 -0.45 -9.33 10.02
CA LEU A 62 0.30 -9.26 11.28
C LEU A 62 -0.45 -9.85 12.47
N LEU A 63 -1.76 -9.64 12.55
CA LEU A 63 -2.57 -10.12 13.66
C LEU A 63 -2.57 -11.64 13.72
N VAL A 64 -2.69 -12.29 12.57
CA VAL A 64 -2.64 -13.75 12.46
C VAL A 64 -1.25 -14.25 12.84
N ALA A 65 -0.19 -13.64 12.30
CA ALA A 65 1.17 -14.08 12.56
C ALA A 65 1.57 -13.93 14.04
N ALA A 66 1.14 -12.86 14.70
CA ALA A 66 1.43 -12.60 16.12
C ALA A 66 0.52 -13.36 17.09
N GLN A 67 -0.36 -14.26 16.62
CA GLN A 67 -1.17 -15.08 17.53
C GLN A 67 -0.27 -15.96 18.41
N PRO A 68 -0.63 -16.17 19.70
CA PRO A 68 0.19 -16.95 20.63
C PRO A 68 0.56 -18.35 20.13
N ALA A 69 -0.34 -19.03 19.41
CA ALA A 69 -0.08 -20.34 18.84
C ALA A 69 1.06 -20.31 17.78
N ASN A 70 1.09 -19.26 16.95
CA ASN A 70 2.11 -19.08 15.92
C ASN A 70 3.45 -18.64 16.51
N LEU A 71 3.41 -17.74 17.51
CA LEU A 71 4.62 -17.35 18.26
C LEU A 71 5.23 -18.52 19.04
N ALA A 72 4.40 -19.41 19.60
CA ALA A 72 4.87 -20.61 20.31
C ALA A 72 5.46 -21.67 19.37
N ALA A 73 5.02 -21.71 18.11
CA ALA A 73 5.59 -22.58 17.08
C ALA A 73 6.89 -22.01 16.47
N ALA A 74 7.20 -20.74 16.73
CA ALA A 74 8.38 -20.08 16.21
C ALA A 74 9.64 -20.47 17.02
N ASP A 75 10.72 -20.73 16.29
CA ASP A 75 12.06 -20.99 16.80
C ASP A 75 12.95 -19.75 16.57
N THR A 76 13.48 -19.17 17.64
CA THR A 76 14.31 -17.94 17.61
C THR A 76 15.66 -18.13 16.93
N ALA A 77 16.10 -19.36 16.68
CA ALA A 77 17.33 -19.65 15.95
C ALA A 77 17.10 -19.93 14.46
N ARG A 78 15.87 -20.31 14.06
CA ARG A 78 15.60 -20.82 12.70
C ARG A 78 14.49 -20.09 11.93
N THR A 79 13.57 -19.43 12.63
CA THR A 79 12.40 -18.80 12.01
C THR A 79 12.78 -17.52 11.31
N VAL A 80 12.28 -17.35 10.09
CA VAL A 80 12.41 -16.12 9.32
C VAL A 80 11.01 -15.55 9.11
N VAL A 81 10.82 -14.30 9.53
CA VAL A 81 9.55 -13.60 9.40
C VAL A 81 9.66 -12.57 8.28
N VAL A 82 8.71 -12.59 7.36
CA VAL A 82 8.51 -11.51 6.39
C VAL A 82 7.05 -11.10 6.48
N ALA A 83 6.80 -9.94 7.09
CA ALA A 83 5.45 -9.52 7.46
C ALA A 83 5.09 -8.17 6.85
N SER A 84 3.86 -8.08 6.36
CA SER A 84 3.30 -6.84 5.86
C SER A 84 2.73 -6.01 7.00
N THR A 85 3.16 -4.75 7.12
CA THR A 85 2.56 -3.79 8.08
C THR A 85 1.32 -3.11 7.54
N SER A 86 0.85 -3.49 6.35
CA SER A 86 -0.37 -2.93 5.76
C SER A 86 -1.58 -3.17 6.69
N PRO A 87 -2.43 -2.15 6.91
CA PRO A 87 -3.62 -2.33 7.72
C PRO A 87 -4.60 -3.27 7.03
N VAL A 88 -4.81 -4.45 7.62
CA VAL A 88 -5.85 -5.41 7.21
C VAL A 88 -6.93 -5.40 8.30
N PRO A 89 -8.11 -4.80 8.06
CA PRO A 89 -9.16 -4.79 9.06
C PRO A 89 -9.71 -6.20 9.24
N THR A 90 -9.82 -6.65 10.49
CA THR A 90 -10.50 -7.91 10.81
C THR A 90 -12.01 -7.77 10.62
N GLY A 91 -12.74 -8.89 10.55
CA GLY A 91 -14.20 -8.88 10.48
C GLY A 91 -14.84 -8.05 11.61
N GLN A 92 -14.29 -8.11 12.82
CA GLN A 92 -14.74 -7.27 13.94
C GLN A 92 -14.43 -5.79 13.74
N MET A 93 -13.27 -5.43 13.18
CA MET A 93 -12.94 -4.03 12.86
C MET A 93 -13.79 -3.46 11.73
N VAL A 94 -14.33 -4.31 10.86
CA VAL A 94 -15.31 -3.94 9.83
C VAL A 94 -16.68 -3.67 10.47
N THR A 95 -17.11 -4.47 11.45
CA THR A 95 -18.37 -4.25 12.16
C THR A 95 -18.30 -3.12 13.19
N GLU A 96 -17.17 -2.95 13.87
CA GLU A 96 -16.93 -1.97 14.94
C GLU A 96 -15.81 -0.99 14.54
N VAL A 97 -16.16 -0.05 13.68
CA VAL A 97 -15.21 0.89 13.06
C VAL A 97 -14.51 1.82 14.07
N SER A 98 -15.16 2.10 15.21
CA SER A 98 -14.62 2.94 16.30
C SER A 98 -13.85 2.14 17.36
N GLY A 99 -13.76 0.82 17.20
CA GLY A 99 -13.08 -0.06 18.14
C GLY A 99 -11.57 0.20 18.22
N PRO A 100 -10.92 -0.26 19.31
CA PRO A 100 -9.47 -0.16 19.44
C PRO A 100 -8.78 -0.89 18.29
N ARG A 101 -7.73 -0.25 17.75
CA ARG A 101 -6.92 -0.84 16.68
C ARG A 101 -5.71 -1.55 17.29
N PRO A 102 -5.22 -2.63 16.65
CA PRO A 102 -4.01 -3.29 17.09
C PRO A 102 -2.81 -2.34 16.97
N ASP A 103 -1.94 -2.39 17.97
CA ASP A 103 -0.66 -1.69 17.92
C ASP A 103 0.29 -2.47 17.00
N VAL A 104 0.54 -1.92 15.81
CA VAL A 104 1.41 -2.53 14.80
C VAL A 104 2.85 -2.67 15.32
N ASP A 105 3.33 -1.73 16.13
CA ASP A 105 4.70 -1.77 16.67
C ASP A 105 4.83 -2.88 17.72
N GLU A 106 3.80 -3.10 18.52
CA GLU A 106 3.75 -4.21 19.48
C GLU A 106 3.76 -5.57 18.76
N LEU A 107 2.95 -5.73 17.72
CA LEU A 107 2.88 -6.97 16.92
C LEU A 107 4.21 -7.25 16.21
N CYS A 108 4.82 -6.23 15.60
CA CYS A 108 6.15 -6.34 14.98
C CYS A 108 7.19 -6.76 16.02
N SER A 109 7.18 -6.12 17.20
CA SER A 109 8.12 -6.42 18.28
C SER A 109 7.96 -7.84 18.82
N ALA A 110 6.74 -8.36 18.89
CA ALA A 110 6.50 -9.75 19.29
C ALA A 110 7.08 -10.75 18.29
N LEU A 111 6.84 -10.51 17.00
CA LEU A 111 7.36 -11.35 15.91
C LEU A 111 8.88 -11.31 15.83
N ASP A 112 9.48 -10.13 15.99
CA ASP A 112 10.92 -9.95 15.99
C ASP A 112 11.59 -10.78 17.10
N ARG A 113 11.09 -10.68 18.34
CA ARG A 113 11.59 -11.46 19.48
C ARG A 113 11.45 -12.97 19.33
N SER A 114 10.44 -13.43 18.60
CA SER A 114 10.16 -14.86 18.39
C SER A 114 10.87 -15.44 17.16
N SER A 115 11.69 -14.66 16.46
CA SER A 115 12.32 -15.06 15.20
C SER A 115 13.83 -14.87 15.21
N ALA A 116 14.52 -15.56 14.30
CA ALA A 116 15.96 -15.34 14.09
C ALA A 116 16.20 -14.05 13.29
N ARG A 117 15.30 -13.76 12.36
CA ARG A 117 15.32 -12.59 11.48
C ARG A 117 13.89 -12.20 11.14
N ALA A 118 13.61 -10.91 11.13
CA ALA A 118 12.32 -10.37 10.74
C ALA A 118 12.48 -9.16 9.80
N THR A 119 11.66 -9.14 8.75
CA THR A 119 11.56 -8.03 7.80
C THR A 119 10.13 -7.54 7.80
N PHE A 120 9.95 -6.25 8.08
CA PHE A 120 8.64 -5.60 8.15
C PHE A 120 8.57 -4.46 7.14
N PHE A 121 7.51 -4.40 6.35
CA PHE A 121 7.26 -3.29 5.42
C PHE A 121 5.79 -3.23 5.01
N ASP A 122 5.31 -2.06 4.58
CA ASP A 122 3.94 -1.89 4.11
C ASP A 122 3.82 -2.40 2.66
N ALA A 123 3.52 -3.69 2.48
CA ALA A 123 3.54 -4.36 1.19
C ALA A 123 2.50 -3.78 0.22
N ARG A 124 1.28 -3.49 0.70
CA ARG A 124 0.19 -2.93 -0.12
C ARG A 124 0.50 -1.52 -0.58
N SER A 125 0.93 -0.65 0.33
CA SER A 125 1.30 0.73 -0.01
C SER A 125 2.49 0.76 -0.97
N LEU A 126 3.44 -0.15 -0.82
CA LEU A 126 4.58 -0.26 -1.71
C LEU A 126 4.20 -0.78 -3.11
N ALA A 127 3.36 -1.81 -3.17
CA ALA A 127 2.82 -2.34 -4.43
C ALA A 127 2.00 -1.27 -5.16
N LEU A 128 1.09 -0.59 -4.47
CA LEU A 128 0.32 0.51 -5.03
C LEU A 128 1.23 1.62 -5.59
N ARG A 129 2.25 2.03 -4.82
CA ARG A 129 3.20 3.06 -5.25
C ARG A 129 3.98 2.69 -6.50
N LEU A 130 4.57 1.50 -6.49
CA LEU A 130 5.59 1.13 -7.48
C LEU A 130 4.99 0.41 -8.69
N LEU A 131 3.92 -0.34 -8.47
CA LEU A 131 3.26 -1.18 -9.48
C LEU A 131 1.87 -0.67 -9.84
N GLY A 132 1.29 0.23 -9.04
CA GLY A 132 0.04 0.94 -9.39
C GLY A 132 -1.19 0.23 -8.90
N ASP A 133 -1.00 -0.89 -8.20
CA ASP A 133 -2.04 -1.81 -7.78
C ASP A 133 -1.50 -2.61 -6.59
N ASP A 134 -2.32 -2.79 -5.56
CA ASP A 134 -1.94 -3.48 -4.34
C ASP A 134 -2.10 -5.01 -4.42
N GLN A 135 -2.70 -5.54 -5.49
CA GLN A 135 -2.80 -6.98 -5.73
C GLN A 135 -1.41 -7.66 -5.81
N PHE A 136 -0.37 -6.89 -6.16
CA PHE A 136 1.01 -7.38 -6.25
C PHE A 136 1.73 -7.47 -4.89
N ALA A 137 1.09 -7.09 -3.78
CA ALA A 137 1.68 -7.13 -2.44
C ALA A 137 2.17 -8.53 -2.05
N ASN A 138 1.41 -9.57 -2.37
CA ASN A 138 1.77 -10.95 -2.05
C ASN A 138 3.03 -11.42 -2.80
N ILE A 139 3.17 -11.04 -4.08
CA ILE A 139 4.35 -11.37 -4.88
C ILE A 139 5.56 -10.55 -4.45
N LEU A 140 5.35 -9.32 -3.97
CA LEU A 140 6.38 -8.51 -3.35
C LEU A 140 6.88 -9.15 -2.04
N GLN A 141 5.98 -9.64 -1.18
CA GLN A 141 6.35 -10.40 0.01
C GLN A 141 7.08 -11.71 -0.34
N LEU A 142 6.66 -12.42 -1.39
CA LEU A 142 7.36 -13.59 -1.90
C LEU A 142 8.82 -13.27 -2.29
N GLY A 143 9.04 -12.14 -2.96
CA GLY A 143 10.38 -11.66 -3.29
C GLY A 143 11.24 -11.37 -2.06
N ALA A 144 10.68 -10.72 -1.05
CA ALA A 144 11.39 -10.45 0.20
C ALA A 144 11.73 -11.74 0.96
N ALA A 145 10.77 -12.67 1.05
CA ALA A 145 10.98 -13.99 1.66
C ALA A 145 12.06 -14.81 0.95
N TYR A 146 12.11 -14.74 -0.38
CA TYR A 146 13.18 -15.36 -1.16
C TYR A 146 14.54 -14.76 -0.80
N GLN A 147 14.63 -13.42 -0.73
CA GLN A 147 15.90 -12.74 -0.47
C GLN A 147 16.42 -12.96 0.95
N GLU A 148 15.53 -13.10 1.93
CA GLU A 148 15.89 -13.53 3.30
C GLU A 148 16.36 -15.00 3.39
N GLY A 149 16.31 -15.74 2.28
CA GLY A 149 16.71 -17.15 2.21
C GLY A 149 15.72 -18.09 2.88
N ALA A 150 14.45 -17.68 3.03
CA ALA A 150 13.40 -18.50 3.63
C ALA A 150 12.83 -19.54 2.66
N ILE A 151 13.02 -19.33 1.36
CA ILE A 151 12.48 -20.21 0.31
C ILE A 151 13.62 -21.03 -0.31
N PRO A 152 13.65 -22.36 -0.13
CA PRO A 152 14.72 -23.23 -0.62
C PRO A 152 14.51 -23.61 -2.10
N LEU A 153 14.20 -22.63 -2.94
CA LEU A 153 14.03 -22.80 -4.39
C LEU A 153 15.03 -21.90 -5.13
N GLU A 154 15.21 -22.17 -6.42
CA GLU A 154 15.94 -21.27 -7.30
C GLU A 154 15.02 -20.11 -7.73
N ALA A 155 15.55 -18.90 -7.87
CA ALA A 155 14.78 -17.76 -8.37
C ALA A 155 14.15 -18.06 -9.73
N ALA A 156 14.89 -18.74 -10.61
CA ALA A 156 14.42 -19.16 -11.93
C ALA A 156 13.16 -20.03 -11.86
N SER A 157 13.04 -20.90 -10.85
CA SER A 157 11.86 -21.75 -10.65
C SER A 157 10.64 -20.93 -10.23
N ILE A 158 10.81 -19.93 -9.37
CA ILE A 158 9.73 -19.02 -8.95
C ILE A 158 9.27 -18.17 -10.15
N GLU A 159 10.23 -17.62 -10.91
CA GLU A 159 9.92 -16.85 -12.11
C GLU A 159 9.23 -17.71 -13.18
N GLN A 160 9.66 -18.96 -13.35
CA GLN A 160 8.99 -19.88 -14.27
C GLN A 160 7.55 -20.18 -13.82
N ALA A 161 7.32 -20.35 -12.52
CA ALA A 161 5.96 -20.52 -12.00
C ALA A 161 5.08 -19.29 -12.27
N ILE A 162 5.64 -18.07 -12.12
CA ILE A 162 4.95 -16.83 -12.48
C ILE A 162 4.60 -16.80 -13.98
N ARG A 163 5.55 -17.18 -14.85
CA ARG A 163 5.32 -17.25 -16.31
C ARG A 163 4.26 -18.28 -16.68
N LEU A 164 4.26 -19.44 -16.02
CA LEU A 164 3.28 -20.51 -16.25
C LEU A 164 1.86 -20.15 -15.79
N ASN A 165 1.72 -19.32 -14.74
CA ASN A 165 0.42 -18.83 -14.31
C ASN A 165 -0.26 -17.93 -15.37
N GLY A 166 0.53 -17.23 -16.19
CA GLY A 166 0.06 -16.49 -17.36
C GLY A 166 -0.65 -15.16 -17.07
N VAL A 167 -1.01 -14.88 -15.83
CA VAL A 167 -1.69 -13.62 -15.44
C VAL A 167 -0.67 -12.56 -15.04
N GLY A 168 -0.73 -11.39 -15.68
CA GLY A 168 0.05 -10.22 -15.29
C GLY A 168 1.57 -10.45 -15.18
N VAL A 169 2.13 -11.34 -16.01
CA VAL A 169 3.47 -11.94 -15.85
C VAL A 169 4.56 -10.89 -15.61
N GLU A 170 4.65 -9.84 -16.44
CA GLU A 170 5.68 -8.81 -16.31
C GLU A 170 5.57 -8.01 -15.00
N ARG A 171 4.34 -7.71 -14.56
CA ARG A 171 4.07 -7.01 -13.31
C ARG A 171 4.41 -7.90 -12.11
N ASN A 172 4.06 -9.18 -12.16
CA ASN A 172 4.41 -10.16 -11.12
C ASN A 172 5.92 -10.40 -11.03
N LEU A 173 6.63 -10.51 -12.15
CA LEU A 173 8.10 -10.60 -12.16
C LEU A 173 8.74 -9.33 -11.59
N SER A 174 8.21 -8.15 -11.96
CA SER A 174 8.66 -6.87 -11.41
C SER A 174 8.42 -6.80 -9.90
N ALA A 175 7.26 -7.25 -9.42
CA ALA A 175 6.92 -7.31 -8.00
C ALA A 175 7.87 -8.22 -7.22
N PHE A 176 8.19 -9.40 -7.77
CA PHE A 176 9.14 -10.33 -7.18
C PHE A 176 10.54 -9.70 -7.06
N CYS A 177 11.02 -9.04 -8.12
CA CYS A 177 12.30 -8.33 -8.10
C CYS A 177 12.32 -7.16 -7.10
N LEU A 178 11.23 -6.39 -7.00
CA LEU A 178 11.09 -5.31 -6.02
C LEU A 178 11.10 -5.86 -4.59
N GLY A 179 10.41 -6.96 -4.34
CA GLY A 179 10.41 -7.64 -3.04
C GLY A 179 11.81 -8.02 -2.59
N ARG A 180 12.63 -8.53 -3.51
CA ARG A 180 14.05 -8.83 -3.23
C ARG A 180 14.84 -7.55 -2.91
N LEU A 181 14.56 -6.46 -3.61
CA LEU A 181 15.22 -5.18 -3.38
C LEU A 181 14.86 -4.56 -2.03
N VAL A 182 13.67 -4.81 -1.48
CA VAL A 182 13.29 -4.37 -0.12
C VAL A 182 14.29 -4.86 0.93
N VAL A 183 14.79 -6.09 0.78
CA VAL A 183 15.75 -6.70 1.71
C VAL A 183 17.17 -6.22 1.44
N ASP A 184 17.58 -6.18 0.17
CA ASP A 184 18.96 -5.86 -0.22
C ASP A 184 19.30 -4.36 -0.16
N ASP A 185 18.33 -3.50 -0.45
CA ASP A 185 18.51 -2.04 -0.56
C ASP A 185 17.22 -1.32 -0.12
N PRO A 186 16.87 -1.41 1.18
CA PRO A 186 15.63 -0.83 1.69
C PRO A 186 15.57 0.69 1.49
N GLN A 187 16.72 1.38 1.38
CA GLN A 187 16.77 2.82 1.14
C GLN A 187 16.26 3.20 -0.26
N THR A 188 16.51 2.35 -1.26
CA THR A 188 16.02 2.56 -2.63
C THR A 188 14.50 2.38 -2.75
N VAL A 189 13.90 1.64 -1.81
CA VAL A 189 12.48 1.26 -1.79
C VAL A 189 11.70 2.00 -0.68
N SER A 190 12.43 2.72 0.18
CA SER A 190 11.94 3.41 1.38
C SER A 190 10.95 4.53 1.05
N PRO A 191 10.02 4.83 1.97
CA PRO A 191 8.89 5.70 1.70
C PRO A 191 9.34 7.17 1.63
N ALA A 192 9.24 7.78 0.45
CA ALA A 192 8.97 9.21 0.38
C ALA A 192 7.48 9.43 0.71
N ALA A 193 7.19 9.58 2.00
CA ALA A 193 5.87 9.86 2.58
C ALA A 193 4.76 8.79 2.38
N PRO A 194 3.79 8.69 3.30
CA PRO A 194 2.56 7.95 3.02
C PRO A 194 1.93 8.52 1.75
N VAL A 195 1.60 7.64 0.82
CA VAL A 195 0.77 8.03 -0.32
C VAL A 195 -0.61 8.29 0.26
N ALA A 196 -0.90 9.55 0.50
CA ALA A 196 -2.27 10.01 0.47
C ALA A 196 -2.84 9.44 -0.83
N GLN A 197 -3.87 8.58 -0.71
CA GLN A 197 -4.62 8.07 -1.85
C GLN A 197 -4.75 9.21 -2.84
N GLU A 198 -4.19 9.04 -4.05
CA GLU A 198 -4.22 10.10 -5.06
C GLU A 198 -5.68 10.50 -5.24
N GLN A 199 -6.00 11.67 -4.70
CA GLN A 199 -7.32 12.26 -4.85
C GLN A 199 -7.45 12.51 -6.34
N ARG A 200 -8.31 11.76 -7.02
CA ARG A 200 -8.69 12.13 -8.39
C ARG A 200 -9.22 13.56 -8.31
N PRO A 201 -8.64 14.52 -9.03
CA PRO A 201 -9.15 15.87 -9.03
C PRO A 201 -10.62 15.83 -9.45
N LEU A 202 -11.50 16.45 -8.65
CA LEU A 202 -12.89 16.66 -9.04
C LEU A 202 -12.91 17.40 -10.39
N GLN A 203 -13.71 16.91 -11.33
CA GLN A 203 -13.88 17.55 -12.64
C GLN A 203 -15.26 18.16 -12.77
N GLY A 204 -15.33 19.35 -13.38
CA GLY A 204 -16.58 20.01 -13.78
C GLY A 204 -17.57 20.22 -12.63
N ASP A 205 -18.83 19.86 -12.89
CA ASP A 205 -19.98 20.08 -11.99
C ASP A 205 -19.82 19.45 -10.59
N ALA A 206 -19.00 18.40 -10.45
CA ALA A 206 -18.70 17.78 -9.16
C ALA A 206 -17.88 18.70 -8.24
N ALA A 207 -16.98 19.51 -8.81
CA ALA A 207 -16.24 20.53 -8.05
C ALA A 207 -17.18 21.65 -7.57
N SER A 208 -18.12 22.08 -8.42
CA SER A 208 -19.12 23.08 -8.06
C SER A 208 -20.06 22.59 -6.96
N LEU A 209 -20.47 21.32 -7.00
CA LEU A 209 -21.24 20.69 -5.93
C LEU A 209 -20.46 20.68 -4.61
N ARG A 210 -19.22 20.22 -4.64
CA ARG A 210 -18.38 20.15 -3.45
C ARG A 210 -18.15 21.52 -2.81
N ALA A 211 -18.00 22.57 -3.61
CA ALA A 211 -17.81 23.95 -3.14
C ALA A 211 -19.00 24.50 -2.32
N THR A 212 -20.16 23.83 -2.33
CA THR A 212 -21.33 24.25 -1.53
C THR A 212 -21.19 23.95 -0.04
N ILE A 213 -20.30 23.02 0.37
CA ILE A 213 -20.00 22.75 1.77
C ILE A 213 -18.80 23.58 2.22
N ASP A 214 -19.02 24.50 3.14
CA ASP A 214 -17.96 25.28 3.78
C ASP A 214 -17.20 24.43 4.82
N ALA A 215 -16.17 23.71 4.35
CA ALA A 215 -15.31 22.86 5.17
C ALA A 215 -13.91 23.44 5.41
N GLY A 216 -13.69 24.71 5.05
CA GLY A 216 -12.36 25.33 4.96
C GLY A 216 -11.50 24.78 3.81
N GLU A 217 -10.70 25.64 3.20
CA GLU A 217 -9.76 25.23 2.14
C GLU A 217 -8.61 24.38 2.73
N ASP A 218 -8.18 23.36 1.99
CA ASP A 218 -7.04 22.48 2.33
C ASP A 218 -7.11 21.74 3.69
N THR A 219 -8.31 21.59 4.27
CA THR A 219 -8.47 20.80 5.50
C THR A 219 -8.50 19.28 5.21
N PRO A 220 -8.18 18.41 6.20
CA PRO A 220 -8.35 16.96 6.05
C PRO A 220 -9.79 16.55 5.73
N LEU A 221 -10.77 17.27 6.30
CA LEU A 221 -12.18 17.06 6.02
C LEU A 221 -12.52 17.47 4.59
N ALA A 222 -11.97 18.60 4.11
CA ALA A 222 -12.23 19.08 2.77
C ALA A 222 -11.73 18.07 1.72
N ARG A 223 -10.49 17.61 1.88
CA ARG A 223 -9.89 16.58 1.03
C ARG A 223 -10.69 15.28 1.01
N ARG A 224 -11.21 14.89 2.17
CA ARG A 224 -12.07 13.71 2.28
C ARG A 224 -13.38 13.89 1.53
N LEU A 225 -14.06 15.03 1.72
CA LEU A 225 -15.31 15.33 1.02
C LEU A 225 -15.11 15.34 -0.50
N ASP A 226 -13.97 15.82 -1.00
CA ASP A 226 -13.68 15.81 -2.44
C ASP A 226 -13.68 14.39 -3.01
N ALA A 227 -13.02 13.46 -2.31
CA ALA A 227 -12.99 12.05 -2.71
C ALA A 227 -14.37 11.40 -2.64
N LEU A 228 -15.14 11.65 -1.59
CA LEU A 228 -16.48 11.07 -1.43
C LEU A 228 -17.45 11.55 -2.52
N VAL A 229 -17.41 12.85 -2.86
CA VAL A 229 -18.24 13.41 -3.94
C VAL A 229 -17.83 12.83 -5.28
N ALA A 230 -16.53 12.74 -5.58
CA ALA A 230 -16.05 12.14 -6.82
C ALA A 230 -16.51 10.68 -6.96
N ASP A 231 -16.40 9.91 -5.88
CA ASP A 231 -16.83 8.51 -5.85
C ASP A 231 -18.34 8.37 -6.04
N LEU A 232 -19.17 9.21 -5.39
CA LEU A 232 -20.63 9.14 -5.55
C LEU A 232 -21.08 9.49 -6.97
N VAL A 233 -20.39 10.43 -7.64
CA VAL A 233 -20.65 10.73 -9.06
C VAL A 233 -20.29 9.54 -9.93
N ALA A 234 -19.18 8.85 -9.63
CA ALA A 234 -18.74 7.68 -10.38
C ALA A 234 -19.64 6.45 -10.11
N TYR A 235 -20.08 6.28 -8.86
CA TYR A 235 -20.94 5.21 -8.41
C TYR A 235 -22.33 5.27 -9.04
N GLN A 236 -22.88 6.48 -9.19
CA GLN A 236 -24.18 6.65 -9.80
C GLN A 236 -24.22 7.84 -10.74
N ASP A 237 -24.35 9.05 -10.19
CA ASP A 237 -24.41 10.27 -10.98
C ASP A 237 -24.27 11.52 -10.11
N LEU A 238 -24.35 12.67 -10.78
CA LEU A 238 -24.25 13.98 -10.17
C LEU A 238 -25.44 14.35 -9.27
N ALA A 239 -26.63 13.81 -9.53
CA ALA A 239 -27.81 14.06 -8.70
C ALA A 239 -27.68 13.31 -7.37
N TYR A 240 -27.15 12.09 -7.40
CA TYR A 240 -26.90 11.29 -6.21
C TYR A 240 -25.84 11.91 -5.29
N ALA A 241 -24.74 12.40 -5.87
CA ALA A 241 -23.74 13.15 -5.13
C ALA A 241 -24.30 14.46 -4.54
N ARG A 242 -25.31 15.08 -5.17
CA ARG A 242 -25.97 16.28 -4.65
C ARG A 242 -26.75 16.00 -3.37
N GLU A 243 -27.49 14.90 -3.29
CA GLU A 243 -28.21 14.51 -2.06
C GLU A 243 -27.27 14.37 -0.87
N PHE A 244 -26.11 13.74 -1.10
CA PHE A 244 -25.05 13.64 -0.08
C PHE A 244 -24.57 15.02 0.38
N VAL A 245 -24.24 15.88 -0.57
CA VAL A 245 -23.71 17.22 -0.31
C VAL A 245 -24.70 18.09 0.47
N GLU A 246 -25.97 18.08 0.07
CA GLU A 246 -27.04 18.85 0.72
C GLU A 246 -27.24 18.43 2.18
N PHE A 247 -27.21 17.12 2.46
CA PHE A 247 -27.35 16.62 3.82
C PHE A 247 -26.14 16.99 4.69
N VAL A 248 -24.92 16.82 4.18
CA VAL A 248 -23.69 17.17 4.92
C VAL A 248 -23.64 18.67 5.20
N GLU A 249 -24.03 19.51 4.24
CA GLU A 249 -24.09 20.95 4.43
C GLU A 249 -25.17 21.36 5.44
N HIS A 250 -26.33 20.69 5.45
CA HIS A 250 -27.34 20.90 6.48
C HIS A 250 -26.77 20.66 7.89
N VAL A 251 -26.06 19.54 8.08
CA VAL A 251 -25.42 19.23 9.37
C VAL A 251 -24.32 20.22 9.71
N ARG A 252 -23.49 20.63 8.75
CA ARG A 252 -22.48 21.68 8.93
C ARG A 252 -23.11 22.97 9.44
N ARG A 253 -24.26 23.38 8.88
CA ARG A 253 -25.00 24.57 9.33
C ARG A 253 -25.48 24.44 10.76
N VAL A 254 -26.04 23.29 11.14
CA VAL A 254 -26.46 23.01 12.52
C VAL A 254 -25.28 23.02 13.49
N GLU A 255 -24.13 22.47 13.09
CA GLU A 255 -22.89 22.49 13.88
C GLU A 255 -22.25 23.90 13.94
N GLY A 256 -22.66 24.84 13.09
CA GLY A 256 -22.16 26.22 13.03
C GLY A 256 -20.79 26.37 12.33
N ARG A 257 -19.97 25.31 12.30
CA ARG A 257 -18.77 25.18 11.46
C ARG A 257 -18.50 23.69 11.21
N ALA A 258 -17.77 23.38 10.14
CA ALA A 258 -17.38 22.01 9.88
C ALA A 258 -16.51 21.47 11.04
N GLY A 259 -17.04 20.48 11.76
CA GLY A 259 -16.42 19.91 12.94
C GLY A 259 -16.60 18.39 13.00
N PRO A 260 -16.40 17.78 14.19
CA PRO A 260 -16.48 16.34 14.37
C PRO A 260 -17.83 15.74 13.95
N LEU A 261 -18.94 16.47 14.14
CA LEU A 261 -20.27 15.98 13.75
C LEU A 261 -20.39 15.94 12.22
N THR A 262 -20.01 17.01 11.53
CA THR A 262 -19.99 17.06 10.06
C THR A 262 -19.12 15.94 9.49
N ALA A 263 -17.93 15.72 10.05
CA ALA A 263 -17.02 14.66 9.62
C ALA A 263 -17.60 13.25 9.83
N ALA A 264 -18.25 13.02 10.98
CA ALA A 264 -18.88 11.75 11.29
C ALA A 264 -20.08 11.47 10.38
N VAL A 265 -20.91 12.49 10.10
CA VAL A 265 -22.05 12.36 9.19
C VAL A 265 -21.58 12.09 7.77
N ALA A 266 -20.63 12.87 7.24
CA ALA A 266 -20.09 12.66 5.91
C ALA A 266 -19.54 11.23 5.73
N GLY A 267 -18.83 10.72 6.74
CA GLY A 267 -18.28 9.37 6.70
C GLY A 267 -19.32 8.26 6.75
N ASN A 268 -20.40 8.41 7.51
CA ASN A 268 -21.41 7.35 7.68
C ASN A 268 -22.54 7.41 6.65
N LEU A 269 -22.96 8.61 6.24
CA LEU A 269 -23.92 8.79 5.16
C LEU A 269 -23.39 8.21 3.85
N TYR A 270 -22.12 8.48 3.52
CA TYR A 270 -21.50 7.92 2.33
C TYR A 270 -21.55 6.38 2.30
N LYS A 271 -21.33 5.70 3.43
CA LYS A 271 -21.40 4.22 3.48
C LYS A 271 -22.81 3.68 3.18
N LEU A 272 -23.84 4.44 3.54
CA LEU A 272 -25.23 4.08 3.26
C LEU A 272 -25.57 4.32 1.78
N MET A 273 -24.96 5.33 1.17
CA MET A 273 -25.23 5.70 -0.21
C MET A 273 -24.42 4.89 -1.22
N ALA A 274 -23.14 4.69 -0.96
CA ALA A 274 -22.24 3.89 -1.79
C ALA A 274 -22.13 2.47 -1.21
N TYR A 275 -23.24 1.72 -1.24
CA TYR A 275 -23.21 0.31 -0.90
C TYR A 275 -22.51 -0.47 -2.03
N LYS A 276 -21.32 -0.97 -1.77
CA LYS A 276 -20.60 -1.81 -2.72
C LYS A 276 -21.19 -3.21 -2.67
N ASP A 277 -22.11 -3.51 -3.58
CA ASP A 277 -22.63 -4.86 -3.78
C ASP A 277 -21.65 -5.70 -4.63
N GLU A 278 -21.98 -6.97 -4.80
CA GLU A 278 -21.16 -7.94 -5.57
C GLU A 278 -20.96 -7.50 -7.04
N TYR A 279 -21.90 -6.72 -7.57
CA TYR A 279 -21.85 -6.17 -8.92
C TYR A 279 -20.90 -4.98 -9.04
N GLU A 280 -20.93 -4.05 -8.07
CA GLU A 280 -20.04 -2.90 -8.01
C GLU A 280 -18.58 -3.35 -7.79
N VAL A 281 -18.37 -4.41 -7.00
CA VAL A 281 -17.05 -5.04 -6.85
C VAL A 281 -16.57 -5.62 -8.18
N ALA A 282 -17.46 -6.25 -8.96
CA ALA A 282 -17.14 -6.77 -10.28
C ALA A 282 -16.84 -5.65 -11.28
N GLN A 283 -17.64 -4.57 -11.32
CA GLN A 283 -17.40 -3.41 -12.18
C GLN A 283 -16.06 -2.74 -11.86
N LEU A 284 -15.76 -2.48 -10.59
CA LEU A 284 -14.49 -1.91 -10.15
C LEU A 284 -13.29 -2.82 -10.47
N SER A 285 -13.50 -4.14 -10.51
CA SER A 285 -12.48 -5.12 -10.89
C SER A 285 -12.26 -5.19 -12.41
N VAL A 286 -13.30 -4.94 -13.21
CA VAL A 286 -13.24 -4.92 -14.68
C VAL A 286 -12.69 -3.59 -15.19
N ASP A 287 -13.02 -2.46 -14.55
CA ASP A 287 -12.49 -1.14 -14.91
C ASP A 287 -10.96 -1.01 -14.64
N GLY A 288 -10.36 -2.01 -13.98
CA GLY A 288 -8.91 -2.12 -13.74
C GLY A 288 -8.07 -2.58 -14.95
N ASP A 289 -8.67 -3.20 -15.97
CA ASP A 289 -7.97 -3.68 -17.15
C ASP A 289 -8.73 -3.32 -18.44
N ALA A 290 -8.19 -2.34 -19.19
CA ALA A 290 -8.54 -1.96 -20.56
C ALA A 290 -9.64 -0.88 -20.78
N VAL A 291 -9.26 0.38 -20.51
CA VAL A 291 -9.12 1.35 -21.62
C VAL A 291 -7.67 1.27 -22.12
N SER A 292 -7.38 0.21 -22.88
CA SER A 292 -6.28 0.22 -23.84
C SER A 292 -6.61 -0.76 -24.97
N ALA A 293 -7.37 -0.20 -25.92
CA ALA A 293 -7.28 -0.43 -27.36
C ALA A 293 -7.51 -1.85 -27.94
N SER A 294 -8.63 -1.91 -28.68
CA SER A 294 -8.73 -2.38 -30.08
C SER A 294 -8.72 -3.88 -30.42
N GLY A 295 -9.84 -4.30 -31.02
CA GLY A 295 -10.00 -5.42 -31.97
C GLY A 295 -10.29 -6.77 -31.30
N GLY A 296 -11.37 -7.50 -31.58
CA GLY A 296 -12.39 -7.46 -32.64
C GLY A 296 -12.81 -8.92 -32.91
N SER A 297 -14.12 -9.18 -33.08
CA SER A 297 -14.75 -10.40 -33.65
C SER A 297 -14.38 -11.74 -32.98
N VAL A 298 -15.25 -12.54 -32.38
CA VAL A 298 -16.58 -13.08 -32.76
C VAL A 298 -17.26 -13.52 -31.46
#